data_AF-A0A225V009-F1
#
_entry.id   AF-A0A225V009-F1
#
_cell.length_a   1.000
_cell.length_b   1.000
_cell.length_c   1.000
_cell.angle_alpha   90.00
_cell.angle_beta   90.00
_cell.angle_gamma   90.00
#
_symmetry.space_group_name_H-M   'P 1'
#
loop_
_entity.id
_entity.type
_entity.pdbx_description
1 polymer ?
#
loop_
_entity_poly.entity_id
_entity_poly.type
_entity_poly.pdbx_seq_one_letter_code
_entity_poly.pdbx_strand_id
1 'polypeptide(L)'
;MLATLTKPYLYEIGELVQKTKNLQLIQWMNKGNSAHDIFRFLRLNNQNGNLFENPVFSTWVSYVEKLDKANPYITQLLVLRQYFREAELMKMIETAKYGSIDAKLRAVILKKIQRRRFQSKSA
;
A
#
# COMPACT_ATOMS: atom_id res chain seq x y z
N MET A 1 0.74 -19.13 -38.75
CA MET A 1 1.89 -18.43 -38.14
C MET A 1 1.42 -17.65 -36.91
N LEU A 2 1.51 -18.25 -35.72
CA LEU A 2 1.68 -17.53 -34.46
C LEU A 2 2.64 -18.40 -33.66
N ALA A 3 3.89 -17.96 -33.57
CA ALA A 3 4.94 -18.68 -32.88
C ALA A 3 4.61 -18.80 -31.39
N THR A 4 4.69 -20.03 -30.89
CA THR A 4 4.64 -20.37 -29.48
C THR A 4 5.68 -19.56 -28.71
N LEU A 5 5.22 -18.63 -27.85
CA LEU A 5 6.09 -17.94 -26.90
C LEU A 5 6.67 -18.99 -25.95
N THR A 6 7.94 -19.34 -26.17
CA THR A 6 8.63 -20.31 -25.34
C THR A 6 8.82 -19.75 -23.93
N LYS A 7 8.74 -20.64 -22.93
CA LYS A 7 8.86 -20.33 -21.48
C LYS A 7 10.03 -19.39 -21.08
N PRO A 8 11.20 -19.38 -21.76
CA PRO A 8 12.28 -18.42 -21.47
C PRO A 8 11.91 -16.95 -21.64
N TYR A 9 11.10 -16.59 -22.65
CA TYR A 9 10.72 -15.20 -22.90
C TYR A 9 9.82 -14.62 -21.80
N LEU A 10 8.90 -15.43 -21.28
CA LEU A 10 8.02 -15.03 -20.18
C LEU A 10 8.80 -14.76 -18.89
N TYR A 11 9.88 -15.51 -18.66
CA TYR A 11 10.77 -15.32 -17.51
C TYR A 11 11.53 -13.99 -17.62
N GLU A 12 12.14 -13.70 -18.77
CA GLU A 12 12.86 -12.46 -19.01
C GLU A 12 11.97 -11.21 -18.89
N ILE A 13 10.75 -11.26 -19.47
CA ILE A 13 9.76 -10.17 -19.33
C ILE A 13 9.41 -9.96 -17.86
N GLY A 14 9.22 -11.05 -17.10
CA GLY A 14 8.96 -10.98 -15.66
C GLY A 14 10.07 -10.27 -14.89
N GLU A 15 11.33 -10.63 -15.15
CA GLU A 15 12.49 -9.99 -14.52
C GLU A 15 12.62 -8.51 -14.87
N LEU A 16 12.44 -8.15 -16.15
CA LEU A 16 12.49 -6.77 -16.61
C LEU A 16 11.40 -5.89 -15.98
N VAL A 17 10.18 -6.43 -15.84
CA VAL A 17 9.08 -5.74 -15.15
C VAL A 17 9.43 -5.50 -13.68
N GLN A 18 10.00 -6.49 -12.99
CA GLN A 18 10.41 -6.34 -11.59
C GLN A 18 11.55 -5.34 -11.41
N LYS A 19 12.57 -5.39 -12.28
CA LYS A 19 13.68 -4.43 -12.30
C LYS A 19 13.17 -3.01 -12.50
N THR A 20 12.28 -2.81 -13.46
CA THR A 20 11.69 -1.50 -13.76
C THR A 20 10.89 -0.95 -12.57
N LYS A 21 10.04 -1.78 -11.94
CA LYS A 21 9.31 -1.40 -10.73
C LYS A 21 10.27 -0.97 -9.62
N ASN A 22 11.32 -1.75 -9.36
CA ASN A 22 12.30 -1.43 -8.33
C ASN A 22 13.06 -0.13 -8.61
N LEU A 23 13.44 0.13 -9.86
CA LEU A 23 14.08 1.38 -10.27
C LEU A 23 13.17 2.59 -10.05
N GLN A 24 11.87 2.46 -10.33
CA GLN A 24 10.90 3.53 -10.04
C GLN A 24 10.85 3.86 -8.54
N LEU A 25 10.83 2.85 -7.68
CA LEU A 25 10.83 3.05 -6.22
C LEU A 25 12.12 3.74 -5.75
N ILE A 26 13.28 3.31 -6.27
CA ILE A 26 14.59 3.95 -5.99
C ILE A 26 14.58 5.40 -6.43
N GLN A 27 14.06 5.69 -7.63
CA GLN A 27 14.02 7.04 -8.17
C GLN A 27 13.18 7.98 -7.28
N TRP A 28 12.02 7.52 -6.78
CA TRP A 28 11.22 8.31 -5.84
C TRP A 28 11.96 8.59 -4.53
N MET A 29 12.71 7.62 -3.99
CA MET A 29 13.55 7.80 -2.80
C MET A 29 14.68 8.80 -3.05
N ASN A 30 15.40 8.67 -4.18
CA ASN A 30 16.52 9.56 -4.53
C ASN A 30 16.06 11.01 -4.73
N LYS A 31 14.81 11.20 -5.16
CA LYS A 31 14.16 12.52 -5.27
C LYS A 31 13.64 13.06 -3.93
N GLY A 32 13.82 12.32 -2.83
CA GLY A 32 13.38 12.73 -1.49
C GLY A 32 11.87 12.76 -1.30
N ASN A 33 11.09 12.04 -2.13
CA ASN A 33 9.64 12.00 -1.96
C ASN A 33 9.28 11.35 -0.62
N SER A 34 8.24 11.85 0.04
CA SER A 34 7.69 11.18 1.22
C SER A 34 6.69 10.10 0.83
N ALA A 35 6.35 9.22 1.79
CA ALA A 35 5.24 8.29 1.67
C ALA A 35 3.93 9.01 1.28
N HIS A 36 3.70 10.20 1.85
CA HIS A 36 2.52 11.02 1.56
C HIS A 36 2.53 11.57 0.13
N ASP A 37 3.68 12.04 -0.37
CA ASP A 37 3.77 12.61 -1.71
C ASP A 37 3.51 11.56 -2.78
N ILE A 38 4.07 10.35 -2.63
CA ILE A 38 3.81 9.25 -3.56
C ILE A 38 2.36 8.77 -3.46
N PHE A 39 1.74 8.80 -2.27
CA PHE A 39 0.32 8.47 -2.11
C PHE A 39 -0.58 9.40 -2.96
N ARG A 40 -0.33 10.71 -2.89
CA ARG A 40 -1.04 11.71 -3.70
C ARG A 40 -0.71 11.62 -5.18
N PHE A 41 0.56 11.42 -5.52
CA PHE A 41 1.02 11.28 -6.90
C PHE A 41 0.30 10.12 -7.61
N LEU A 42 0.12 9.00 -6.91
CA LEU A 42 -0.63 7.84 -7.37
C LEU A 42 -2.16 8.01 -7.29
N ARG A 43 -2.64 9.18 -6.84
CA ARG A 43 -4.05 9.56 -6.71
C ARG A 43 -4.86 8.61 -5.82
N LEU A 44 -4.21 7.97 -4.85
CA LEU A 44 -4.83 7.05 -3.90
C LEU A 44 -5.71 7.75 -2.85
N ASN A 45 -5.72 9.08 -2.85
CA ASN A 45 -6.62 9.91 -2.05
C ASN A 45 -7.98 10.16 -2.71
N ASN A 46 -8.14 9.83 -3.99
CA ASN A 46 -9.37 10.06 -4.76
C ASN A 46 -9.73 8.81 -5.55
N GLN A 47 -10.34 7.84 -4.88
CA GLN A 47 -10.70 6.56 -5.49
C GLN A 47 -12.17 6.23 -5.30
N ASN A 48 -12.73 5.62 -6.34
CA ASN A 48 -14.05 5.04 -6.30
C ASN A 48 -13.93 3.60 -5.78
N GLY A 49 -14.52 3.31 -4.63
CA GLY A 49 -14.52 1.97 -4.04
C GLY A 49 -13.47 1.75 -2.94
N ASN A 50 -13.09 0.49 -2.73
CA ASN A 50 -12.19 0.10 -1.64
C ASN A 50 -10.72 0.32 -2.04
N LEU A 51 -10.01 1.17 -1.30
CA LEU A 51 -8.58 1.45 -1.47
C LEU A 51 -7.73 0.17 -1.55
N PHE A 52 -8.00 -0.79 -0.67
CA PHE A 52 -7.19 -1.99 -0.55
C PHE A 52 -7.32 -2.90 -1.77
N GLU A 53 -8.39 -2.74 -2.56
CA GLU A 53 -8.58 -3.48 -3.81
C GLU A 53 -7.97 -2.77 -5.03
N ASN A 54 -7.47 -1.55 -4.85
CA ASN A 54 -6.78 -0.83 -5.93
C ASN A 54 -5.39 -1.44 -6.15
N PRO A 55 -5.06 -2.00 -7.33
CA PRO A 55 -3.76 -2.60 -7.57
C PRO A 55 -2.60 -1.60 -7.43
N VAL A 56 -2.85 -0.29 -7.64
CA VAL A 56 -1.85 0.76 -7.44
C VAL A 56 -1.47 0.94 -5.96
N PHE A 57 -2.38 0.61 -5.04
CA PHE A 57 -2.10 0.65 -3.60
C PHE A 57 -0.91 -0.26 -3.22
N SER A 58 -0.82 -1.44 -3.83
CA SER A 58 0.30 -2.37 -3.60
C SER A 58 1.67 -1.75 -3.97
N THR A 59 1.71 -0.92 -5.02
CA THR A 59 2.94 -0.21 -5.42
C THR A 59 3.35 0.82 -4.38
N TRP A 60 2.37 1.55 -3.81
CA TRP A 60 2.62 2.48 -2.72
C TRP A 60 3.07 1.76 -1.44
N VAL A 61 2.46 0.61 -1.09
CA VAL A 61 2.90 -0.21 0.04
C VAL A 61 4.37 -0.63 -0.11
N SER A 62 4.75 -1.18 -1.26
CA SER A 62 6.15 -1.56 -1.54
C SER A 62 7.09 -0.36 -1.47
N TYR A 63 6.65 0.82 -1.90
CA TYR A 63 7.43 2.04 -1.76
C TYR A 63 7.69 2.37 -0.28
N VAL A 64 6.65 2.37 0.57
CA VAL A 64 6.81 2.69 2.00
C VAL A 64 7.66 1.65 2.73
N GLU A 65 7.50 0.36 2.41
CA GLU A 65 8.37 -0.71 2.95
C GLU A 65 9.84 -0.57 2.52
N LYS A 66 10.09 0.12 1.40
CA LYS A 66 11.44 0.43 0.95
C LYS A 66 12.00 1.70 1.57
N LEU A 67 11.16 2.71 1.76
CA LEU A 67 11.49 4.02 2.32
C LEU A 67 11.75 3.95 3.84
N ASP A 68 10.85 3.32 4.60
CA ASP A 68 10.93 3.22 6.06
C ASP A 68 11.16 1.76 6.45
N LYS A 69 12.42 1.42 6.74
CA LYS A 69 12.81 0.07 7.16
C LYS A 69 12.48 -0.24 8.62
N ALA A 70 12.29 0.79 9.44
CA ALA A 70 12.06 0.61 10.86
C ALA A 70 10.57 0.35 11.14
N ASN A 71 9.68 1.16 10.57
CA ASN A 71 8.26 1.17 10.94
C ASN A 71 7.30 1.38 9.74
N PRO A 72 7.43 0.64 8.63
CA PRO A 72 6.69 0.92 7.40
C PRO A 72 5.17 0.90 7.58
N TYR A 73 4.63 -0.04 8.37
CA TYR A 73 3.19 -0.15 8.62
C TYR A 73 2.64 1.01 9.48
N ILE A 74 3.47 1.59 10.35
CA ILE A 74 3.10 2.80 11.10
C ILE A 74 3.08 3.99 10.15
N THR A 75 4.10 4.13 9.31
CA THR A 75 4.16 5.18 8.28
C THR A 75 2.96 5.08 7.32
N GLN A 76 2.60 3.87 6.87
CA GLN A 76 1.41 3.63 6.05
C GLN A 76 0.13 4.09 6.79
N LEU A 77 -0.07 3.67 8.03
CA LEU A 77 -1.22 4.08 8.84
C LEU A 77 -1.30 5.61 9.03
N LEU A 78 -0.16 6.27 9.25
CA LEU A 78 -0.11 7.73 9.41
C LEU A 78 -0.55 8.47 8.15
N VAL A 79 -0.14 8.00 6.96
CA VAL A 79 -0.60 8.58 5.70
C VAL A 79 -2.09 8.31 5.47
N LEU A 80 -2.55 7.07 5.68
CA LEU A 80 -3.96 6.71 5.51
C LEU A 80 -4.90 7.58 6.37
N ARG A 81 -4.50 7.88 7.60
CA ARG A 81 -5.27 8.73 8.53
C ARG A 81 -5.39 10.20 8.12
N GLN A 82 -4.59 10.66 7.17
CA GLN A 82 -4.73 12.03 6.63
C GLN A 82 -5.92 12.14 5.68
N TYR A 83 -6.39 11.01 5.13
CA TYR A 83 -7.44 10.98 4.10
C TYR A 83 -8.70 10.25 4.54
N PHE A 84 -8.58 9.27 5.44
CA PHE A 84 -9.69 8.42 5.85
C PHE A 84 -9.90 8.46 7.36
N ARG A 85 -11.14 8.71 7.76
CA ARG A 85 -11.58 8.61 9.15
C ARG A 85 -11.49 7.16 9.62
N GLU A 86 -11.41 6.95 10.93
CA GLU A 86 -11.30 5.60 11.50
C GLU A 86 -12.46 4.69 11.09
N ALA A 87 -13.69 5.22 11.06
CA ALA A 87 -14.87 4.45 10.62
C ALA A 87 -14.78 4.03 9.14
N GLU A 88 -14.23 4.87 8.28
CA GLU A 88 -14.04 4.58 6.86
C GLU A 88 -12.96 3.50 6.67
N LEU A 89 -11.83 3.62 7.38
CA LEU A 89 -10.78 2.60 7.37
C LEU A 89 -11.28 1.24 7.88
N MET A 90 -12.09 1.24 8.95
CA MET A 90 -12.73 0.00 9.45
C MET A 90 -13.63 -0.63 8.39
N LYS A 91 -14.50 0.17 7.77
CA LYS A 91 -15.39 -0.31 6.69
C LYS A 91 -14.59 -0.86 5.51
N MET A 92 -13.51 -0.21 5.11
CA MET A 92 -12.62 -0.70 4.04
C MET A 92 -11.97 -2.04 4.43
N ILE A 93 -11.54 -2.22 5.69
CA ILE A 93 -10.97 -3.49 6.17
C ILE A 93 -12.02 -4.61 6.20
N GLU A 94 -13.26 -4.30 6.59
CA GLU A 94 -14.35 -5.27 6.69
C GLU A 94 -14.85 -5.73 5.32
N THR A 95 -14.86 -4.82 4.35
CA THR A 95 -15.36 -5.09 2.99
C THR A 95 -14.27 -5.52 2.00
N ALA A 96 -13.00 -5.44 2.39
CA ALA A 96 -11.87 -5.83 1.55
C ALA A 96 -11.92 -7.32 1.22
N LYS A 97 -11.77 -7.66 -0.06
CA LYS A 97 -11.52 -9.04 -0.50
C LYS A 97 -10.33 -9.65 0.22
N TYR A 98 -10.40 -10.95 0.48
CA TYR A 98 -9.29 -11.70 1.07
C TYR A 98 -7.99 -11.50 0.27
N GLY A 99 -6.90 -11.19 0.97
CA GLY A 99 -5.58 -10.96 0.37
C GLY A 99 -5.35 -9.59 -0.28
N SER A 100 -6.36 -8.72 -0.35
CA SER A 100 -6.20 -7.37 -0.93
C SER A 100 -5.47 -6.39 0.02
N ILE A 101 -5.50 -6.66 1.32
CA ILE A 101 -4.75 -5.91 2.33
C ILE A 101 -3.64 -6.77 2.93
N ASP A 102 -2.45 -6.21 3.13
CA ASP A 102 -1.38 -6.84 3.88
C ASP A 102 -1.84 -7.15 5.32
N ALA A 103 -1.57 -8.38 5.79
CA ALA A 103 -2.06 -8.85 7.09
C ALA A 103 -1.47 -8.06 8.27
N LYS A 104 -0.21 -7.60 8.17
CA LYS A 104 0.44 -6.79 9.21
C LYS A 104 -0.13 -5.39 9.22
N LEU A 105 -0.33 -4.77 8.06
CA LEU A 105 -1.02 -3.48 7.96
C LEU A 105 -2.43 -3.56 8.56
N ARG A 106 -3.20 -4.60 8.20
CA ARG A 106 -4.54 -4.85 8.78
C ARG A 106 -4.48 -4.94 10.29
N ALA A 107 -3.55 -5.73 10.84
CA ALA A 107 -3.39 -5.88 12.29
C ALA A 107 -2.99 -4.56 12.97
N VAL A 108 -2.12 -3.76 12.37
CA VAL A 108 -1.71 -2.45 12.89
C VAL A 108 -2.89 -1.49 12.96
N ILE A 109 -3.70 -1.39 11.90
CA ILE A 109 -4.89 -0.53 11.86
C ILE A 109 -5.87 -0.96 12.96
N LEU A 110 -6.23 -2.25 13.01
CA LEU A 110 -7.20 -2.77 13.99
C LEU A 110 -6.73 -2.54 15.44
N LYS A 111 -5.47 -2.88 15.77
CA LYS A 111 -4.92 -2.69 17.12
C LYS A 111 -4.92 -1.22 17.54
N LYS A 112 -4.54 -0.31 16.64
CA LYS A 112 -4.48 1.13 16.95
C LYS A 112 -5.87 1.75 17.11
N ILE A 113 -6.86 1.33 16.33
CA ILE A 113 -8.25 1.80 16.47
C ILE A 113 -8.87 1.27 17.77
N GLN A 114 -8.73 -0.03 18.07
CA GLN A 114 -9.28 -0.62 19.29
C GLN A 114 -8.70 0.02 20.56
N ARG A 115 -7.38 0.26 20.59
CA ARG A 115 -6.72 0.90 21.73
C ARG A 115 -7.26 2.31 22.01
N ARG A 116 -7.50 3.11 20.97
CA ARG A 116 -8.08 4.46 21.13
C ARG A 116 -9.50 4.41 21.69
N ARG A 117 -10.33 3.50 21.17
CA ARG A 117 -11.72 3.31 21.64
C ARG A 117 -11.79 2.88 23.11
N PHE A 118 -10.81 2.11 23.58
CA PHE A 118 -10.71 1.75 25.00
C PHE A 118 -10.36 2.97 25.86
N GLN A 119 -9.33 3.73 25.45
CA GLN A 119 -8.89 4.93 26.17
C GLN A 119 -9.94 6.05 26.21
N SER A 120 -10.78 6.19 25.17
CA SER A 120 -11.85 7.18 25.14
C SER A 120 -13.05 6.84 26.01
N LYS A 121 -13.20 5.58 26.44
CA LYS A 121 -14.29 5.13 27.34
C LYS A 121 -13.90 5.22 28.82
N SER A 122 -12.61 5.35 29.11
CA SER A 122 -12.04 5.43 30.47
C SER A 122 -11.72 6.86 30.93
N ALA A 123 -12.00 7.85 30.09
CA ALA A 123 -11.83 9.28 30.36
C ALA A 123 -13.21 9.93 30.49
#